data_AF-A0AAF0T2U5-F1
#
_entry.id   AF-A0AAF0T2U5-F1
#
_cell.length_a   1.000
_cell.length_b   1.000
_cell.length_c   1.000
_cell.angle_alpha   90.00
_cell.angle_beta   90.00
_cell.angle_gamma   90.00
#
_symmetry.space_group_name_H-M   'P 1'
#
loop_
_entity.id
_entity.type
_entity.pdbx_description
1 polymer ?
#
loop_
_entity_poly.entity_id
_entity_poly.type
_entity_poly.pdbx_seq_one_letter_code
_entity_poly.pdbx_strand_id
1 'polypeptide(L)'
;MTARDWHADREAVFDRDARTCRHCGTADDTEALRAYPVGDVALEGEVHESALVTVCADCFGTLSDSPSATPTGAEELFHHVRETTRIQGETISTVASFASVATALPGDLESALDDEGEDAALEESIAQYRRHRRDVLLSIAVVDARLERLAALEGDADEPAAADALEAFSETATDLQSALREVVTLSETVATGLDRCHGCFDALESGPTCDTCGLAVRETADWEDDDGTLAFDRLFATINDRLQEASATTETLTDRTTTLAERLTAA
;
A
#
# COMPACT_ATOMS: atom_id res chain seq x y z
N MET A 1 -3.58 -22.18 -14.83
CA MET A 1 -3.22 -20.80 -14.46
C MET A 1 -1.84 -20.54 -15.03
N THR A 2 -1.77 -19.63 -15.99
CA THR A 2 -0.53 -19.19 -16.63
C THR A 2 0.23 -18.31 -15.63
N ALA A 3 1.50 -18.61 -15.39
CA ALA A 3 2.37 -17.76 -14.59
C ALA A 3 2.34 -16.34 -15.18
N ARG A 4 2.00 -15.34 -14.36
CA ARG A 4 2.07 -13.93 -14.73
C ARG A 4 3.57 -13.59 -14.75
N ASP A 5 4.14 -13.44 -15.93
CA ASP A 5 5.58 -13.21 -16.09
C ASP A 5 5.87 -11.70 -16.01
N TRP A 6 6.38 -11.25 -14.86
CA TRP A 6 6.96 -9.92 -14.66
C TRP A 6 8.48 -10.04 -14.84
N HIS A 7 8.95 -9.72 -16.05
CA HIS A 7 10.37 -9.79 -16.36
C HIS A 7 11.05 -8.51 -15.89
N ALA A 8 11.80 -8.60 -14.80
CA ALA A 8 12.73 -7.58 -14.32
C ALA A 8 14.05 -8.25 -13.94
N ASP A 9 15.08 -7.48 -13.60
CA ASP A 9 16.26 -8.02 -12.93
C ASP A 9 15.88 -8.48 -11.51
N ARG A 10 15.34 -9.70 -11.43
CA ARG A 10 14.88 -10.30 -10.18
C ARG A 10 15.99 -10.39 -9.14
N GLU A 11 17.25 -10.56 -9.57
CA GLU A 11 18.38 -10.61 -8.66
C GLU A 11 18.59 -9.24 -8.01
N ALA A 12 18.49 -8.15 -8.78
CA ALA A 12 18.57 -6.79 -8.24
C ALA A 12 17.47 -6.52 -7.18
N VAL A 13 16.24 -6.97 -7.42
CA VAL A 13 15.13 -6.85 -6.45
C VAL A 13 15.42 -7.64 -5.17
N PHE A 14 15.90 -8.88 -5.31
CA PHE A 14 16.20 -9.75 -4.17
C PHE A 14 17.39 -9.23 -3.35
N ASP A 15 18.44 -8.76 -4.00
CA ASP A 15 19.61 -8.20 -3.32
C ASP A 15 19.27 -6.88 -2.63
N ARG A 16 18.48 -6.00 -3.26
CA ARG A 16 17.95 -4.77 -2.66
C ARG A 16 17.17 -5.05 -1.37
N ASP A 17 16.35 -6.10 -1.38
CA ASP A 17 15.51 -6.48 -0.24
C ASP A 17 16.24 -7.42 0.74
N ALA A 18 17.55 -7.58 0.59
CA ALA A 18 18.40 -8.44 1.41
C ALA A 18 17.85 -9.88 1.52
N ARG A 19 17.25 -10.37 0.43
CA ARG A 19 16.69 -11.73 0.30
C ARG A 19 15.71 -12.08 1.42
N THR A 20 14.94 -11.10 1.85
CA THR A 20 13.97 -11.21 2.95
C THR A 20 12.58 -10.83 2.45
N CYS A 21 11.56 -11.59 2.86
CA CYS A 21 10.18 -11.26 2.57
C CYS A 21 9.82 -9.89 3.17
N ARG A 22 9.45 -8.94 2.31
CA ARG A 22 9.07 -7.58 2.69
C ARG A 22 7.76 -7.49 3.46
N HIS A 23 6.93 -8.52 3.43
CA HIS A 23 5.71 -8.60 4.24
C HIS A 23 5.96 -9.17 5.64
N CYS A 24 6.50 -10.39 5.74
CA CYS A 24 6.57 -11.12 7.02
C CYS A 24 7.98 -11.23 7.64
N GLY A 25 9.02 -10.74 6.96
CA GLY A 25 10.40 -10.78 7.45
C GLY A 25 11.07 -12.14 7.38
N THR A 26 10.42 -13.17 6.83
CA THR A 26 11.05 -14.48 6.61
C THR A 26 12.20 -14.35 5.62
N ALA A 27 13.41 -14.73 6.07
CA ALA A 27 14.53 -15.04 5.19
C ALA A 27 14.38 -16.51 4.77
N ASP A 28 14.09 -16.74 3.50
CA ASP A 28 13.83 -18.06 2.93
C ASP A 28 15.03 -18.50 2.07
N ASP A 29 15.09 -19.79 1.71
CA ASP A 29 16.03 -20.25 0.70
C ASP A 29 15.75 -19.51 -0.62
N THR A 30 16.80 -19.13 -1.35
CA THR A 30 16.72 -18.21 -2.52
C THR A 30 15.78 -18.72 -3.62
N GLU A 31 15.54 -20.04 -3.67
CA GLU A 31 14.64 -20.70 -4.63
C GLU A 31 13.15 -20.50 -4.30
N ALA A 32 12.81 -20.12 -3.06
CA ALA A 32 11.43 -19.92 -2.61
C ALA A 32 10.93 -18.46 -2.72
N LEU A 33 11.84 -17.49 -2.83
CA LEU A 33 11.49 -16.08 -2.97
C LEU A 33 10.86 -15.76 -4.34
N ARG A 34 9.93 -14.80 -4.33
CA ARG A 34 9.21 -14.33 -5.52
C ARG A 34 9.25 -12.80 -5.56
N ALA A 35 9.34 -12.24 -6.77
CA ALA A 35 9.12 -10.83 -6.99
C ALA A 35 7.61 -10.60 -7.18
N TYR A 36 7.05 -9.65 -6.46
CA TYR A 36 5.63 -9.30 -6.51
C TYR A 36 5.47 -7.83 -6.96
N PRO A 37 4.60 -7.55 -7.95
CA PRO A 37 4.29 -6.20 -8.39
C PRO A 37 3.45 -5.43 -7.37
N VAL A 38 3.83 -4.18 -7.10
CA VAL A 38 3.09 -3.28 -6.20
C VAL A 38 2.67 -1.99 -6.93
N GLY A 39 1.47 -1.52 -6.63
CA GLY A 39 0.85 -0.36 -7.27
C GLY A 39 0.25 -0.66 -8.65
N ASP A 40 -0.10 0.40 -9.37
CA ASP A 40 -0.80 0.35 -10.66
C ASP A 40 0.16 0.01 -11.82
N VAL A 41 0.75 -1.19 -11.79
CA VAL A 41 1.62 -1.70 -12.85
C VAL A 41 0.91 -2.73 -13.72
N ALA A 42 1.28 -2.76 -15.00
CA ALA A 42 0.79 -3.77 -15.92
C ALA A 42 1.11 -5.18 -15.39
N LEU A 43 0.10 -6.05 -15.37
CA LEU A 43 0.23 -7.43 -14.90
C LEU A 43 0.90 -8.36 -15.93
N GLU A 44 1.30 -7.80 -17.07
CA GLU A 44 1.98 -8.48 -18.18
C GLU A 44 3.09 -7.57 -18.72
N GLY A 45 4.25 -8.14 -19.02
CA GLY A 45 5.36 -7.43 -19.67
C GLY A 45 6.53 -7.09 -18.74
N GLU A 46 7.33 -6.11 -19.16
CA GLU A 46 8.49 -5.64 -18.40
C GLU A 46 8.03 -4.66 -17.31
N VAL A 47 8.35 -4.99 -16.05
CA VAL A 47 8.00 -4.17 -14.88
C VAL A 47 9.29 -3.64 -14.28
N HIS A 48 9.36 -2.32 -14.10
CA HIS A 48 10.53 -1.69 -13.49
C HIS A 48 10.71 -2.12 -12.04
N GLU A 49 11.95 -2.32 -11.58
CA GLU A 49 12.28 -2.82 -10.24
C GLU A 49 11.71 -1.95 -9.10
N SER A 50 11.46 -0.67 -9.35
CA SER A 50 10.84 0.26 -8.39
C SER A 50 9.43 -0.15 -7.99
N ALA A 51 8.75 -0.94 -8.82
CA ALA A 51 7.41 -1.44 -8.59
C ALA A 51 7.38 -2.93 -8.22
N LEU A 52 8.53 -3.52 -7.88
CA LEU A 52 8.63 -4.91 -7.44
C LEU A 52 9.13 -4.98 -6.00
N VAL A 53 8.66 -5.98 -5.26
CA VAL A 53 9.12 -6.32 -3.90
C VAL A 53 9.35 -7.81 -3.76
N THR A 54 10.25 -8.19 -2.86
CA THR A 54 10.53 -9.58 -2.52
C THR A 54 9.52 -10.11 -1.52
N VAL A 55 8.87 -11.23 -1.81
CA VAL A 55 7.97 -11.94 -0.89
C VAL A 55 8.31 -13.43 -0.85
N CYS A 56 8.04 -14.09 0.29
CA CYS A 56 8.13 -15.55 0.38
C CYS A 56 6.98 -16.22 -0.37
N ALA A 57 7.09 -17.53 -0.61
CA ALA A 57 6.09 -18.31 -1.33
C ALA A 57 4.68 -18.20 -0.71
N ASP A 58 4.58 -18.25 0.62
CA ASP A 58 3.30 -18.16 1.34
C ASP A 58 2.62 -16.80 1.17
N CYS A 59 3.40 -15.72 1.27
CA CYS A 59 2.91 -14.36 1.06
C CYS A 59 2.53 -14.14 -0.41
N PHE A 60 3.32 -14.69 -1.33
CA PHE A 60 3.00 -14.65 -2.76
C PHE A 60 1.69 -15.35 -3.09
N GLY A 61 1.45 -16.55 -2.55
CA GLY A 61 0.19 -17.27 -2.71
C GLY A 61 -0.98 -16.48 -2.14
N THR A 62 -0.81 -15.93 -0.93
CA THR A 62 -1.84 -15.07 -0.30
C THR A 62 -2.22 -13.87 -1.18
N LEU A 63 -1.25 -13.25 -1.86
CA LEU A 63 -1.44 -12.06 -2.68
C LEU A 63 -1.92 -12.37 -4.12
N SER A 64 -1.59 -13.55 -4.65
CA SER A 64 -1.79 -13.87 -6.07
C SER A 64 -2.96 -14.80 -6.33
N ASP A 65 -3.28 -15.67 -5.38
CA ASP A 65 -4.30 -16.69 -5.54
C ASP A 65 -5.69 -16.10 -5.28
N SER A 66 -6.64 -16.44 -6.15
CA SER A 66 -8.05 -16.11 -5.90
C SER A 66 -8.52 -16.83 -4.64
N PRO A 67 -9.24 -16.15 -3.73
CA PRO A 67 -9.72 -16.76 -2.51
C PRO A 67 -10.69 -17.91 -2.84
N SER A 68 -10.54 -19.03 -2.13
CA SER A 68 -11.49 -20.12 -2.22
C SER A 68 -12.68 -19.86 -1.30
N ALA A 69 -13.90 -19.96 -1.85
CA ALA A 69 -15.16 -19.95 -1.09
C ALA A 69 -15.40 -21.29 -0.38
N THR A 70 -14.37 -21.84 0.27
CA THR A 70 -14.53 -23.05 1.08
C THR A 70 -15.25 -22.67 2.37
N PRO A 71 -16.32 -23.39 2.77
CA PRO A 71 -17.05 -23.10 3.99
C PRO A 71 -16.10 -23.11 5.19
N THR A 72 -16.13 -22.03 5.95
CA THR A 72 -15.24 -21.78 7.08
C THR A 72 -16.08 -21.73 8.36
N GLY A 73 -15.60 -22.35 9.44
CA GLY A 73 -16.30 -22.32 10.73
C GLY A 73 -16.24 -20.94 11.40
N ALA A 74 -17.15 -20.68 12.35
CA ALA A 74 -17.23 -19.40 13.06
C ALA A 74 -15.90 -18.95 13.70
N GLU A 75 -15.12 -19.88 14.25
CA GLU A 75 -13.80 -19.59 14.85
C GLU A 75 -12.79 -19.07 13.82
N GLU A 76 -12.76 -19.68 12.64
CA GLU A 76 -11.83 -19.32 11.57
C GLU A 76 -12.29 -18.02 10.86
N LEU A 77 -13.60 -17.79 10.72
CA LEU A 77 -14.13 -16.50 10.28
C LEU A 77 -13.74 -15.38 11.24
N PHE A 78 -13.93 -15.58 12.55
CA PHE A 78 -13.53 -14.60 13.55
C PHE A 78 -12.01 -14.36 13.51
N HIS A 79 -11.22 -15.41 13.32
CA HIS A 79 -9.78 -15.28 13.13
C HIS A 79 -9.45 -14.39 11.93
N HIS A 80 -10.08 -14.59 10.76
CA HIS A 80 -9.86 -13.75 9.58
C HIS A 80 -10.22 -12.28 9.82
N VAL A 81 -11.35 -12.00 10.46
CA VAL A 81 -11.78 -10.63 10.77
C VAL A 81 -10.81 -9.96 11.74
N ARG A 82 -10.49 -10.61 12.87
CA ARG A 82 -9.56 -10.08 13.87
C ARG A 82 -8.18 -9.79 13.26
N GLU A 83 -7.70 -10.71 12.43
CA GLU A 83 -6.40 -10.62 11.79
C GLU A 83 -6.40 -9.49 10.73
N THR A 84 -7.51 -9.29 10.02
CA THR A 84 -7.71 -8.14 9.12
C THR A 84 -7.67 -6.82 9.87
N THR A 85 -8.38 -6.69 11.00
CA THR A 85 -8.35 -5.51 11.87
C THR A 85 -6.93 -5.19 12.35
N ARG A 86 -6.19 -6.22 12.78
CA ARG A 86 -4.78 -6.05 13.20
C ARG A 86 -3.92 -5.48 12.07
N ILE A 87 -4.00 -6.07 10.88
CA ILE A 87 -3.18 -5.61 9.74
C ILE A 87 -3.60 -4.23 9.23
N GLN A 88 -4.88 -3.87 9.27
CA GLN A 88 -5.28 -2.50 8.92
C GLN A 88 -4.67 -1.48 9.89
N GLY A 89 -4.60 -1.78 11.19
CA GLY A 89 -3.87 -0.95 12.17
C GLY A 89 -2.37 -0.78 11.83
N GLU A 90 -1.70 -1.85 11.41
CA GLU A 90 -0.30 -1.81 10.96
C GLU A 90 -0.14 -1.05 9.63
N THR A 91 -1.11 -1.18 8.74
CA THR A 91 -1.14 -0.49 7.44
C THR A 91 -1.25 1.02 7.64
N ILE A 92 -2.08 1.50 8.57
CA ILE A 92 -2.17 2.93 8.91
C ILE A 92 -0.80 3.48 9.34
N SER A 93 -0.08 2.75 10.19
CA SER A 93 1.26 3.16 10.63
C SER A 93 2.25 3.22 9.46
N THR A 94 2.13 2.28 8.51
CA THR A 94 2.94 2.27 7.29
C THR A 94 2.60 3.46 6.38
N VAL A 95 1.32 3.76 6.20
CA VAL A 95 0.83 4.91 5.41
C VAL A 95 1.28 6.23 6.05
N ALA A 96 1.15 6.37 7.37
CA ALA A 96 1.61 7.55 8.10
C ALA A 96 3.14 7.74 7.97
N SER A 97 3.90 6.65 7.99
CA SER A 97 5.36 6.70 7.78
C SER A 97 5.70 7.16 6.36
N PHE A 98 5.01 6.64 5.34
CA PHE A 98 5.20 7.08 3.96
C PHE A 98 4.82 8.54 3.76
N ALA A 99 3.66 8.96 4.29
CA ALA A 99 3.20 10.34 4.25
C ALA A 99 4.23 11.27 4.89
N SER A 100 4.76 10.93 6.07
CA SER A 100 5.79 11.73 6.74
C SER A 100 7.02 11.94 5.87
N VAL A 101 7.52 10.88 5.23
CA VAL A 101 8.68 10.96 4.34
C VAL A 101 8.36 11.75 3.08
N ALA A 102 7.20 11.52 2.47
CA ALA A 102 6.76 12.26 1.30
C ALA A 102 6.67 13.77 1.59
N THR A 103 6.09 14.17 2.72
CA THR A 103 5.95 15.59 3.10
C THR A 103 7.25 16.26 3.53
N ALA A 104 8.27 15.48 3.94
CA ALA A 104 9.59 16.01 4.27
C ALA A 104 10.44 16.28 3.01
N LEU A 105 10.17 15.57 1.90
CA LEU A 105 10.98 15.61 0.69
C LEU A 105 11.26 17.02 0.15
N PRO A 106 10.28 17.95 0.02
CA PRO A 106 10.59 19.26 -0.54
C PRO A 106 11.67 20.02 0.26
N GLY A 107 11.62 19.92 1.59
CA GLY A 107 12.62 20.55 2.46
C GLY A 107 13.98 19.84 2.43
N ASP A 108 13.99 18.51 2.34
CA ASP A 108 15.22 17.73 2.18
C ASP A 108 15.92 18.07 0.85
N LEU A 109 15.15 18.20 -0.24
CA LEU A 109 15.69 18.57 -1.56
C LEU A 109 16.23 20.01 -1.57
N GLU A 110 15.51 20.96 -0.96
CA GLU A 110 15.98 22.36 -0.85
C GLU A 110 17.28 22.43 -0.06
N SER A 111 17.35 21.74 1.09
CA SER A 111 18.56 21.71 1.94
C SER A 111 19.77 21.13 1.22
N ALA A 112 19.58 20.06 0.44
CA ALA A 112 20.66 19.43 -0.32
C ALA A 112 21.21 20.29 -1.46
N LEU A 113 20.42 21.23 -2.00
CA LEU A 113 20.86 22.16 -3.05
C LEU A 113 21.73 23.30 -2.50
N ASP A 114 21.52 23.68 -1.24
CA ASP A 114 22.26 24.77 -0.59
C ASP A 114 23.66 24.36 -0.10
N ASP A 115 23.89 23.07 0.14
CA ASP A 115 25.17 22.51 0.60
C ASP A 115 25.90 21.76 -0.53
N GLU A 116 26.97 22.35 -1.09
CA GLU A 116 27.78 21.85 -2.23
C GLU A 116 28.52 20.49 -2.01
N GLY A 117 28.07 19.63 -1.08
CA GLY A 117 28.71 18.36 -0.73
C GLY A 117 27.82 17.24 -0.20
N GLU A 118 26.48 17.37 -0.25
CA GLU A 118 25.53 16.40 0.36
C GLU A 118 24.77 15.50 -0.64
N ASP A 119 25.35 15.19 -1.81
CA ASP A 119 24.75 14.24 -2.78
C ASP A 119 24.31 12.91 -2.12
N ALA A 120 25.07 12.44 -1.12
CA ALA A 120 24.75 11.22 -0.38
C ALA A 120 23.50 11.33 0.52
N ALA A 121 23.25 12.50 1.12
CA ALA A 121 22.06 12.72 1.96
C ALA A 121 20.79 12.78 1.09
N LEU A 122 20.89 13.44 -0.06
CA LEU A 122 19.81 13.46 -1.05
C LEU A 122 19.50 12.05 -1.58
N GLU A 123 20.53 11.29 -1.95
CA GLU A 123 20.37 9.90 -2.37
C GLU A 123 19.71 9.04 -1.28
N GLU A 124 20.03 9.28 0.00
CA GLU A 124 19.41 8.60 1.13
C GLU A 124 17.91 8.96 1.26
N SER A 125 17.53 10.24 1.19
CA SER A 125 16.12 10.66 1.22
C SER A 125 15.33 10.07 0.04
N ILE A 126 15.90 10.04 -1.16
CA ILE A 126 15.28 9.41 -2.34
C ILE A 126 15.12 7.90 -2.13
N ALA A 127 16.15 7.21 -1.61
CA ALA A 127 16.09 5.79 -1.33
C ALA A 127 15.06 5.47 -0.24
N GLN A 128 14.95 6.32 0.79
CA GLN A 128 13.97 6.21 1.86
C GLN A 128 12.54 6.38 1.33
N TYR A 129 12.28 7.39 0.50
CA TYR A 129 11.00 7.58 -0.16
C TYR A 129 10.60 6.35 -0.98
N ARG A 130 11.48 5.90 -1.88
CA ARG A 130 11.24 4.72 -2.74
C ARG A 130 10.97 3.46 -1.91
N ARG A 131 11.66 3.28 -0.78
CA ARG A 131 11.44 2.15 0.14
C ARG A 131 10.07 2.22 0.80
N HIS A 132 9.72 3.34 1.43
CA HIS A 132 8.42 3.47 2.10
C HIS A 132 7.25 3.39 1.13
N ARG A 133 7.41 3.90 -0.09
CA ARG A 133 6.41 3.71 -1.14
C ARG A 133 6.15 2.24 -1.44
N ARG A 134 7.20 1.44 -1.62
CA ARG A 134 7.06 0.00 -1.87
C ARG A 134 6.43 -0.72 -0.67
N ASP A 135 6.87 -0.39 0.53
CA ASP A 135 6.34 -0.99 1.77
C ASP A 135 4.84 -0.65 1.95
N VAL A 136 4.41 0.59 1.71
CA VAL A 136 2.99 0.97 1.84
C VAL A 136 2.12 0.32 0.77
N LEU A 137 2.57 0.26 -0.49
CA LEU A 137 1.81 -0.39 -1.55
C LEU A 137 1.68 -1.90 -1.33
N LEU A 138 2.70 -2.55 -0.76
CA LEU A 138 2.61 -3.94 -0.34
C LEU A 138 1.59 -4.11 0.80
N SER A 139 1.62 -3.24 1.82
CA SER A 139 0.65 -3.29 2.93
C SER A 139 -0.79 -3.11 2.43
N ILE A 140 -1.02 -2.20 1.49
CA ILE A 140 -2.33 -2.03 0.82
C ILE A 140 -2.74 -3.33 0.12
N ALA A 141 -1.87 -3.92 -0.71
CA ALA A 141 -2.17 -5.17 -1.41
C ALA A 141 -2.48 -6.35 -0.48
N VAL A 142 -1.81 -6.44 0.68
CA VAL A 142 -2.08 -7.47 1.69
C VAL A 142 -3.48 -7.32 2.29
N VAL A 143 -3.89 -6.09 2.61
CA VAL A 143 -5.24 -5.83 3.11
C VAL A 143 -6.27 -6.16 2.03
N ASP A 144 -6.02 -5.80 0.78
CA ASP A 144 -6.93 -6.09 -0.34
C ASP A 144 -7.18 -7.60 -0.50
N ALA A 145 -6.11 -8.39 -0.52
CA ALA A 145 -6.20 -9.85 -0.58
C ALA A 145 -6.99 -10.45 0.60
N ARG A 146 -6.99 -9.78 1.76
CA ARG A 146 -7.78 -10.21 2.92
C ARG A 146 -9.24 -9.81 2.83
N LEU A 147 -9.53 -8.61 2.36
CA LEU A 147 -10.90 -8.16 2.10
C LEU A 147 -11.57 -9.00 1.01
N GLU A 148 -10.84 -9.34 -0.06
CA GLU A 148 -11.32 -10.28 -1.09
C GLU A 148 -11.62 -11.66 -0.49
N ARG A 149 -10.78 -12.16 0.42
CA ARG A 149 -11.03 -13.43 1.13
C ARG A 149 -12.27 -13.35 2.00
N LEU A 150 -12.48 -12.26 2.73
CA LEU A 150 -13.68 -12.07 3.56
C LEU A 150 -14.95 -11.98 2.70
N ALA A 151 -14.90 -11.24 1.59
CA ALA A 151 -16.02 -11.16 0.64
C ALA A 151 -16.37 -12.53 0.03
N ALA A 152 -15.39 -13.41 -0.17
CA ALA A 152 -15.64 -14.78 -0.61
C ALA A 152 -16.33 -15.65 0.45
N LEU A 153 -16.22 -15.31 1.74
CA LEU A 153 -16.83 -16.03 2.87
C LEU A 153 -18.22 -15.49 3.26
N GLU A 154 -18.52 -14.22 2.96
CA GLU A 154 -19.82 -13.59 3.23
C GLU A 154 -21.01 -14.33 2.60
N GLY A 155 -20.79 -15.01 1.47
CA GLY A 155 -21.83 -15.78 0.78
C GLY A 155 -22.33 -17.03 1.52
N ASP A 156 -21.60 -17.49 2.55
CA ASP A 156 -21.83 -18.78 3.23
C ASP A 156 -22.25 -18.65 4.71
N ALA A 157 -22.51 -17.44 5.22
CA ALA A 157 -22.93 -17.24 6.60
C ALA A 157 -24.38 -17.74 6.82
N ASP A 158 -24.53 -18.90 7.49
CA ASP A 158 -25.82 -19.55 7.75
C ASP A 158 -26.75 -18.73 8.68
N GLU A 159 -26.21 -17.84 9.51
CA GLU A 159 -27.00 -17.02 10.44
C GLU A 159 -27.10 -15.55 9.99
N PRO A 160 -28.32 -15.01 9.75
CA PRO A 160 -28.51 -13.65 9.25
C PRO A 160 -27.87 -12.56 10.11
N ALA A 161 -27.87 -12.71 11.44
CA ALA A 161 -27.29 -11.71 12.34
C ALA A 161 -25.74 -11.67 12.29
N ALA A 162 -25.10 -12.80 11.97
CA ALA A 162 -23.67 -12.87 11.74
C ALA A 162 -23.32 -12.34 10.34
N ALA A 163 -24.17 -12.60 9.34
CA ALA A 163 -24.04 -12.05 7.99
C ALA A 163 -24.10 -10.51 7.99
N ASP A 164 -25.11 -9.91 8.61
CA ASP A 164 -25.25 -8.45 8.72
C ASP A 164 -24.05 -7.80 9.46
N ALA A 165 -23.51 -8.48 10.48
CA ALA A 165 -22.35 -8.00 11.23
C ALA A 165 -21.04 -8.11 10.42
N LEU A 166 -20.91 -9.13 9.57
CA LEU A 166 -19.77 -9.32 8.68
C LEU A 166 -19.80 -8.29 7.53
N GLU A 167 -20.97 -8.07 6.91
CA GLU A 167 -21.16 -7.04 5.89
C GLU A 167 -20.76 -5.65 6.43
N ALA A 168 -21.28 -5.26 7.61
CA ALA A 168 -20.93 -3.99 8.23
C ALA A 168 -19.43 -3.87 8.58
N PHE A 169 -18.77 -4.98 8.91
CA PHE A 169 -17.33 -5.01 9.11
C PHE A 169 -16.60 -4.76 7.78
N SER A 170 -16.94 -5.50 6.73
CA SER A 170 -16.30 -5.43 5.42
C SER A 170 -16.49 -4.08 4.73
N GLU A 171 -17.67 -3.46 4.86
CA GLU A 171 -17.92 -2.08 4.42
C GLU A 171 -16.97 -1.10 5.12
N THR A 172 -16.92 -1.14 6.46
CA THR A 172 -16.05 -0.26 7.26
C THR A 172 -14.57 -0.47 6.90
N ALA A 173 -14.16 -1.72 6.72
CA ALA A 173 -12.78 -2.07 6.36
C ALA A 173 -12.42 -1.59 4.95
N THR A 174 -13.36 -1.66 4.00
CA THR A 174 -13.21 -1.18 2.62
C THR A 174 -13.15 0.35 2.56
N ASP A 175 -13.96 1.04 3.36
CA ASP A 175 -13.94 2.49 3.48
C ASP A 175 -12.59 2.98 4.04
N LEU A 176 -12.11 2.34 5.13
CA LEU A 176 -10.78 2.62 5.67
C LEU A 176 -9.69 2.41 4.63
N GLN A 177 -9.74 1.28 3.91
CA GLN A 177 -8.75 0.97 2.88
C GLN A 177 -8.75 1.99 1.74
N SER A 178 -9.94 2.46 1.35
CA SER A 178 -10.08 3.50 0.32
C SER A 178 -9.49 4.84 0.77
N ALA A 179 -9.76 5.25 2.01
CA ALA A 179 -9.16 6.45 2.60
C ALA A 179 -7.62 6.37 2.67
N LEU A 180 -7.08 5.20 3.03
CA LEU A 180 -5.62 5.00 3.05
C LEU A 180 -4.98 5.08 1.65
N ARG A 181 -5.65 4.58 0.60
CA ARG A 181 -5.20 4.75 -0.78
C ARG A 181 -5.22 6.20 -1.23
N GLU A 182 -6.22 6.99 -0.79
CA GLU A 182 -6.27 8.43 -1.04
C GLU A 182 -5.02 9.10 -0.45
N VAL A 183 -4.69 8.82 0.82
CA VAL A 183 -3.47 9.34 1.46
C VAL A 183 -2.20 8.98 0.69
N VAL A 184 -2.07 7.73 0.23
CA VAL A 184 -0.92 7.30 -0.59
C VAL A 184 -0.86 8.08 -1.90
N THR A 185 -2.00 8.25 -2.57
CA THR A 185 -2.08 9.02 -3.82
C THR A 185 -1.65 10.48 -3.61
N LEU A 186 -2.16 11.12 -2.55
CA LEU A 186 -1.78 12.49 -2.18
C LEU A 186 -0.27 12.60 -1.87
N SER A 187 0.28 11.62 -1.16
CA SER A 187 1.71 11.55 -0.85
C SER A 187 2.57 11.34 -2.10
N GLU A 188 2.07 10.60 -3.10
CA GLU A 188 2.71 10.46 -4.41
C GLU A 188 2.62 11.73 -5.27
N THR A 189 1.56 12.53 -5.12
CA THR A 189 1.43 13.85 -5.77
C THR A 189 2.54 14.80 -5.32
N VAL A 190 3.04 14.68 -4.08
CA VAL A 190 4.18 15.49 -3.61
C VAL A 190 5.41 15.30 -4.49
N ALA A 191 5.76 14.05 -4.83
CA ALA A 191 6.90 13.79 -5.72
C ALA A 191 6.67 14.35 -7.13
N THR A 192 5.43 14.28 -7.63
CA THR A 192 5.10 14.83 -8.95
C THR A 192 5.20 16.35 -8.98
N GLY A 193 4.80 17.03 -7.91
CA GLY A 193 4.99 18.48 -7.76
C GLY A 193 6.45 18.92 -7.61
N LEU A 194 7.37 17.98 -7.41
CA LEU A 194 8.82 18.19 -7.47
C LEU A 194 9.41 17.81 -8.85
N ASP A 195 8.55 17.63 -9.87
CA ASP A 195 8.92 17.14 -11.20
C ASP A 195 9.64 15.77 -11.16
N ARG A 196 9.26 14.91 -10.21
CA ARG A 196 9.79 13.55 -10.05
C ARG A 196 8.70 12.50 -10.20
N CYS A 197 9.05 11.37 -10.82
CA CYS A 197 8.16 10.24 -10.90
C CYS A 197 7.91 9.69 -9.50
N HIS A 198 6.65 9.58 -9.11
CA HIS A 198 6.29 9.05 -7.80
C HIS A 198 6.78 7.60 -7.56
N GLY A 199 7.06 6.80 -8.60
CA GLY A 199 7.57 5.43 -8.43
C GLY A 199 9.08 5.29 -8.45
N CYS A 200 9.72 5.66 -9.56
CA CYS A 200 11.17 5.54 -9.71
C CYS A 200 11.92 6.80 -9.28
N PHE A 201 11.25 7.92 -8.97
CA PHE A 201 11.87 9.20 -8.60
C PHE A 201 12.79 9.83 -9.65
N ASP A 202 12.77 9.34 -10.89
CA ASP A 202 13.45 10.00 -12.00
C ASP A 202 12.74 11.29 -12.37
N ALA A 203 13.46 12.20 -13.04
CA ALA A 203 12.89 13.43 -13.56
C ALA A 203 11.71 13.12 -14.50
N LEU A 204 10.61 13.85 -14.35
CA LEU A 204 9.51 13.79 -15.28
C LEU A 204 9.80 14.68 -16.49
N GLU A 205 9.72 14.08 -17.67
CA GLU A 205 9.62 14.83 -18.91
C GLU A 205 8.16 15.22 -19.18
N SER A 206 7.92 16.11 -20.14
CA SER A 206 6.56 16.53 -20.50
C SER A 206 5.76 15.37 -21.09
N GLY A 207 4.97 14.68 -20.27
CA GLY A 207 4.16 13.55 -20.68
C GLY A 207 3.26 12.99 -19.56
N PRO A 208 2.26 12.16 -19.90
CA PRO A 208 1.33 11.59 -18.92
C PRO A 208 1.91 10.37 -18.18
N THR A 209 3.09 9.89 -18.54
CA THR A 209 3.75 8.70 -17.97
C THR A 209 5.25 8.94 -17.83
N CYS A 210 5.87 8.33 -16.83
CA CYS A 210 7.33 8.33 -16.68
C CYS A 210 7.99 7.43 -17.73
N ASP A 211 8.99 7.92 -18.44
CA ASP A 211 9.70 7.17 -19.47
C ASP A 211 10.56 6.01 -18.91
N THR A 212 11.01 6.11 -17.66
CA THR A 212 11.82 5.06 -17.01
C THR A 212 10.97 3.87 -16.57
N CYS A 213 9.88 4.11 -15.84
CA CYS A 213 9.12 3.05 -15.18
C CYS A 213 7.69 2.87 -15.70
N GLY A 214 7.25 3.71 -16.64
CA GLY A 214 5.93 3.62 -17.28
C GLY A 214 4.75 4.05 -16.42
N LEU A 215 4.97 4.44 -15.16
CA LEU A 215 3.89 4.86 -14.26
C LEU A 215 3.28 6.20 -14.70
N ALA A 216 1.96 6.31 -14.58
CA ALA A 216 1.23 7.54 -14.89
C ALA A 216 1.64 8.68 -13.95
N VAL A 217 1.79 9.89 -14.48
CA VAL A 217 2.08 11.08 -13.68
C VAL A 217 0.85 11.40 -12.81
N ARG A 218 1.07 11.75 -11.53
CA ARG A 218 -0.05 12.10 -10.63
C ARG A 218 -0.59 13.49 -11.00
N GLU A 219 -1.90 13.66 -10.90
CA GLU A 219 -2.53 14.94 -11.18
C GLU A 219 -2.21 15.97 -10.08
N THR A 220 -1.73 17.14 -10.49
CA THR A 220 -1.35 18.26 -9.59
C THR A 220 -2.34 19.42 -9.64
N ALA A 221 -3.22 19.48 -10.64
CA ALA A 221 -4.07 20.64 -10.93
C ALA A 221 -4.92 21.09 -9.73
N ASP A 222 -5.50 20.15 -8.98
CA ASP A 222 -6.31 20.46 -7.78
C ASP A 222 -5.48 21.07 -6.63
N TRP A 223 -4.16 20.93 -6.69
CA TRP A 223 -3.20 21.32 -5.68
C TRP A 223 -2.40 22.57 -6.06
N GLU A 224 -2.55 23.08 -7.27
CA GLU A 224 -1.90 24.31 -7.73
C GLU A 224 -2.60 25.57 -7.19
N ASP A 225 -1.81 26.61 -6.92
CA ASP A 225 -2.29 27.97 -6.67
C ASP A 225 -2.63 28.67 -8.00
N ASP A 226 -3.19 29.88 -7.93
CA ASP A 226 -3.60 30.67 -9.11
C ASP A 226 -2.45 30.96 -10.09
N ASP A 227 -1.19 30.85 -9.64
CA ASP A 227 0.01 31.03 -10.46
C ASP A 227 0.56 29.74 -11.08
N GLY A 228 -0.08 28.60 -10.82
CA GLY A 228 0.32 27.27 -11.32
C GLY A 228 1.40 26.59 -10.47
N THR A 229 1.81 27.16 -9.34
CA THR A 229 2.75 26.53 -8.40
C THR A 229 2.01 25.58 -7.48
N LEU A 230 2.61 24.43 -7.16
CA LEU A 230 2.02 23.49 -6.21
C LEU A 230 1.96 24.07 -4.79
N ALA A 231 0.76 24.14 -4.22
CA ALA A 231 0.52 24.58 -2.85
C ALA A 231 0.78 23.43 -1.86
N PHE A 232 2.06 23.13 -1.58
CA PHE A 232 2.46 22.03 -0.69
C PHE A 232 1.79 22.08 0.69
N ASP A 233 1.67 23.26 1.30
CA ASP A 233 1.03 23.41 2.62
C ASP A 233 -0.42 22.89 2.63
N ARG A 234 -1.19 23.16 1.56
CA ARG A 234 -2.57 22.67 1.41
C ARG A 234 -2.61 21.16 1.22
N LEU A 235 -1.69 20.62 0.39
CA LEU A 235 -1.57 19.19 0.17
C LEU A 235 -1.20 18.46 1.47
N PHE A 236 -0.25 19.00 2.24
CA PHE A 236 0.19 18.43 3.52
C PHE A 236 -0.89 18.47 4.59
N ALA A 237 -1.62 19.58 4.69
CA ALA A 237 -2.76 19.69 5.58
C ALA A 237 -3.81 18.62 5.24
N THR A 238 -4.12 18.43 3.95
CA THR A 238 -5.10 17.43 3.52
C THR A 238 -4.63 15.99 3.81
N ILE A 239 -3.36 15.68 3.56
CA ILE A 239 -2.76 14.38 3.92
C ILE A 239 -2.95 14.10 5.42
N ASN A 240 -2.64 15.07 6.27
CA ASN A 240 -2.77 14.93 7.72
C ASN A 240 -4.25 14.77 8.15
N ASP A 241 -5.16 15.56 7.59
CA ASP A 241 -6.58 15.48 7.91
C ASP A 241 -7.15 14.10 7.56
N ARG A 242 -6.80 13.57 6.37
CA ARG A 242 -7.19 12.21 5.95
C ARG A 242 -6.60 11.11 6.82
N LEU A 243 -5.35 11.26 7.26
CA LEU A 243 -4.75 10.32 8.22
C LEU A 243 -5.48 10.31 9.57
N GLN A 244 -5.91 11.47 10.05
CA GLN A 244 -6.68 11.58 11.29
C GLN A 244 -8.07 10.93 11.14
N GLU A 245 -8.75 11.17 10.02
CA GLU A 245 -10.02 10.52 9.69
C GLU A 245 -9.87 8.99 9.63
N ALA A 246 -8.85 8.48 8.93
CA ALA A 246 -8.57 7.05 8.85
C ALA A 246 -8.28 6.42 10.23
N SER A 247 -7.55 7.14 11.08
CA SER A 247 -7.30 6.69 12.46
C SER A 247 -8.61 6.56 13.25
N ALA A 248 -9.55 7.49 13.10
CA ALA A 248 -10.86 7.42 13.76
C ALA A 248 -11.70 6.24 13.27
N THR A 249 -11.65 5.93 11.97
CA THR A 249 -12.35 4.76 11.38
C THR A 249 -11.85 3.43 11.98
N THR A 250 -10.61 3.38 12.48
CA THR A 250 -10.05 2.16 13.12
C THR A 250 -10.75 1.83 14.44
N GLU A 251 -11.19 2.83 15.18
CA GLU A 251 -11.99 2.63 16.39
C GLU A 251 -13.33 1.98 16.02
N THR A 252 -13.99 2.51 14.97
CA THR A 252 -15.24 1.94 14.44
C THR A 252 -15.04 0.49 13.97
N LEU A 253 -13.94 0.21 13.27
CA LEU A 253 -13.60 -1.15 12.81
C LEU A 253 -13.41 -2.13 13.99
N THR A 254 -12.81 -1.67 15.08
CA THR A 254 -12.61 -2.46 16.31
C THR A 254 -13.96 -2.79 16.97
N ASP A 255 -14.88 -1.82 16.99
CA ASP A 255 -16.24 -2.03 17.48
C ASP A 255 -17.02 -3.02 16.60
N ARG A 256 -16.87 -2.95 15.26
CA ARG A 256 -17.46 -3.94 14.33
C ARG A 256 -16.91 -5.34 14.56
N THR A 257 -15.59 -5.46 14.76
CA THR A 257 -14.93 -6.73 15.08
C THR A 257 -15.51 -7.35 16.36
N THR A 258 -15.70 -6.53 17.40
CA THR A 258 -16.27 -6.96 18.68
C THR A 258 -17.72 -7.39 18.53
N THR A 259 -18.52 -6.61 17.79
CA THR A 259 -19.93 -6.94 17.49
C THR A 259 -20.04 -8.29 16.79
N LEU A 260 -19.20 -8.56 15.78
CA LEU A 260 -19.21 -9.85 15.09
C LEU A 260 -18.86 -11.01 16.03
N ALA A 261 -17.86 -10.83 16.92
CA ALA A 261 -17.49 -11.85 17.91
C ALA A 261 -18.67 -12.22 18.83
N GLU A 262 -19.43 -11.23 19.28
CA GLU A 262 -20.63 -11.44 20.11
C GLU A 262 -21.71 -12.22 19.36
N ARG A 263 -21.89 -11.97 18.05
CA ARG A 263 -22.86 -12.71 17.23
C ARG A 263 -22.43 -14.15 17.01
N LEU A 264 -21.17 -14.38 16.66
CA LEU A 264 -20.63 -15.72 16.41
C LEU A 264 -20.60 -16.60 17.67
N THR A 265 -20.60 -16.01 18.86
CA THR A 265 -20.66 -16.76 20.14
C THR A 265 -22.08 -16.97 20.66
N ALA A 266 -23.07 -16.24 20.14
CA ALA A 266 -24.49 -16.39 20.48
C ALA A 266 -25.22 -17.41 19.59
N ALA A 267 -24.63 -17.75 18.45
CA ALA A 267 -25.05 -18.79 17.48
C ALA A 267 -24.81 -20.22 18.00
#